data_AF-A0A369JDJ6-F1
#
_entry.id   AF-A0A369JDJ6-F1
#
_cell.length_a   1.000
_cell.length_b   1.000
_cell.length_c   1.000
_cell.angle_alpha   90.00
_cell.angle_beta   90.00
_cell.angle_gamma   90.00
#
_symmetry.space_group_name_H-M   'P 1'
#
loop_
_entity.id
_entity.type
_entity.pdbx_description
1 polymer ?
#
loop_
_entity_poly.entity_id
_entity_poly.type
_entity_poly.pdbx_seq_one_letter_code
_entity_poly.pdbx_strand_id
1 'polypeptide(L)'
;MDSSAVNVNVTVDDFDSVLSYAVQSDWETPDPSSPSFNASATPWWMGTFHKTDVVGAVVTFNFTGPSILIYGHSGPSYGSFEVQIDSTSIVATLSAYAASNASTPYLLFGASNLTYATHTFALRNLGKKGSDAGGNTLLFDYLQTTVQVAPAGATVSNTTFEEDNPALQYSGKWDSNKSPNFSGGGTSYTNQDKAAVSLSFHGSAVYVFGDKKNDHGLYSVVLDNRTAEIYSGISGCGGAYGQTCEQQKPTLEYFASNLDESLHTLRIENVAGVNNSFFGKCYLDSIVVTVPSVYAPRQLEGPSSGSSSNTSSLVPSPSSTGTVKDNSGSTLPISNSLLLITLFLVLFLRSSVFRMNTPSSSCVVYTNWDDAFESSPRGGTSAPPYASCIMHH
;
A
#
# COMPACT_ATOMS: atom_id res chain seq x y z
N MET A 1 4.50 -13.69 -12.31
CA MET A 1 5.38 -12.51 -12.32
C MET A 1 6.45 -12.70 -13.38
N ASP A 2 6.57 -11.80 -14.36
CA ASP A 2 7.73 -11.82 -15.26
C ASP A 2 8.95 -11.27 -14.51
N SER A 3 9.83 -12.17 -14.07
CA SER A 3 11.06 -11.80 -13.34
C SER A 3 12.14 -11.18 -14.22
N SER A 4 11.98 -11.23 -15.54
CA SER A 4 12.93 -10.62 -16.48
C SER A 4 12.63 -9.14 -16.73
N ALA A 5 11.39 -8.71 -16.49
CA ALA A 5 10.96 -7.32 -16.58
C ALA A 5 11.58 -6.45 -15.47
N VAL A 6 11.54 -5.13 -15.66
CA VAL A 6 11.93 -4.16 -14.62
C VAL A 6 10.78 -4.05 -13.63
N ASN A 7 10.94 -4.71 -12.49
CA ASN A 7 10.00 -4.70 -11.39
C ASN A 7 10.49 -3.77 -10.28
N VAL A 8 9.59 -2.99 -9.68
CA VAL A 8 9.87 -2.09 -8.57
C VAL A 8 8.98 -2.45 -7.40
N ASN A 9 9.58 -2.50 -6.20
CA ASN A 9 8.81 -2.59 -4.97
C ASN A 9 8.37 -1.18 -4.55
N VAL A 10 7.07 -1.01 -4.38
CA VAL A 10 6.45 0.19 -3.81
C VAL A 10 6.17 -0.10 -2.35
N THR A 11 6.83 0.66 -1.48
CA THR A 11 6.53 0.64 -0.05
C THR A 11 5.40 1.62 0.22
N VAL A 12 4.41 1.17 1.01
CA VAL A 12 3.29 1.98 1.49
C VAL A 12 3.36 1.98 3.00
N ASP A 13 3.60 3.14 3.58
CA ASP A 13 3.74 3.42 5.01
C ASP A 13 2.37 3.53 5.70
N ASP A 14 2.32 3.36 7.02
CA ASP A 14 1.08 3.37 7.79
C ASP A 14 0.30 4.69 7.71
N PHE A 15 0.97 5.80 7.42
CA PHE A 15 0.31 7.09 7.23
C PHE A 15 -0.21 7.29 5.80
N ASP A 16 0.30 6.58 4.79
CA ASP A 16 0.03 6.87 3.37
C ASP A 16 -1.47 6.89 3.04
N SER A 17 -1.91 7.87 2.27
CA SER A 17 -3.34 8.09 1.95
C SER A 17 -3.95 7.02 1.06
N VAL A 18 -3.12 6.23 0.38
CA VAL A 18 -3.58 5.06 -0.38
C VAL A 18 -4.12 3.94 0.54
N LEU A 19 -3.86 4.00 1.85
CA LEU A 19 -4.50 3.16 2.86
C LEU A 19 -5.82 3.75 3.33
N SER A 20 -6.79 2.87 3.60
CA SER A 20 -8.07 3.25 4.20
C SER A 20 -8.34 2.45 5.47
N TYR A 21 -8.39 3.15 6.59
CA TYR A 21 -8.83 2.64 7.89
C TYR A 21 -10.33 2.85 8.04
N ALA A 22 -11.10 1.79 8.19
CA ALA A 22 -12.57 1.89 8.21
C ALA A 22 -13.10 2.77 9.35
N VAL A 23 -12.45 2.68 10.52
CA VAL A 23 -12.70 3.53 11.68
C VAL A 23 -11.33 3.97 12.21
N GLN A 24 -10.90 5.16 11.81
CA GLN A 24 -9.56 5.67 12.12
C GLN A 24 -9.28 5.73 13.63
N SER A 25 -10.29 6.07 14.46
CA SER A 25 -10.17 6.15 15.91
C SER A 25 -9.94 4.82 16.62
N ASP A 26 -10.07 3.69 15.91
CA ASP A 26 -9.76 2.36 16.45
C ASP A 26 -8.24 2.10 16.47
N TRP A 27 -7.44 2.99 15.86
CA TRP A 27 -6.00 2.85 15.72
C TRP A 27 -5.26 3.92 16.53
N GLU A 28 -4.18 3.50 17.15
CA GLU A 28 -3.21 4.30 17.90
C GLU A 28 -1.92 4.40 17.09
N THR A 29 -1.32 5.59 17.08
CA THR A 29 -0.04 5.88 16.41
C THR A 29 0.86 6.70 17.33
N PRO A 30 2.20 6.64 17.21
CA PRO A 30 3.07 7.67 17.75
C PRO A 30 2.72 9.08 17.23
N ASP A 31 3.20 10.12 17.90
CA ASP A 31 3.07 11.53 17.46
C ASP A 31 4.34 11.97 16.70
N PRO A 32 4.35 11.92 15.36
CA PRO A 32 5.48 12.37 14.55
C PRO A 32 5.72 13.89 14.59
N SER A 33 4.74 14.68 15.05
CA SER A 33 4.89 16.15 15.18
C SER A 33 5.62 16.57 16.45
N SER A 34 5.82 15.63 17.38
CA SER A 34 6.48 15.91 18.65
C SER A 34 7.92 16.38 18.42
N PRO A 35 8.39 17.46 19.09
CA PRO A 35 9.78 17.91 18.99
C PRO A 35 10.82 16.86 19.43
N SER A 36 10.39 15.85 20.20
CA SER A 36 11.23 14.73 20.62
C SER A 36 11.14 13.51 19.71
N PHE A 37 10.31 13.55 18.67
CA PHE A 37 10.19 12.45 17.72
C PHE A 37 11.46 12.31 16.89
N ASN A 38 11.97 11.09 16.82
CA ASN A 38 13.12 10.76 15.98
C ASN A 38 12.83 9.44 15.29
N ALA A 39 12.41 9.51 14.02
CA ALA A 39 12.08 8.35 13.20
C ALA A 39 13.21 7.30 13.18
N SER A 40 14.46 7.75 13.05
CA SER A 40 15.65 6.89 12.97
C SER A 40 16.01 6.21 14.29
N ALA A 41 15.42 6.63 15.41
CA ALA A 41 15.61 6.02 16.72
C ALA A 41 14.54 4.94 17.04
N THR A 42 13.60 4.70 16.13
CA THR A 42 12.58 3.67 16.28
C THR A 42 12.83 2.52 15.28
N PRO A 43 12.32 1.31 15.55
CA PRO A 43 12.44 0.21 14.62
C PRO A 43 11.42 0.24 13.46
N TRP A 44 10.54 1.23 13.44
CA TRP A 44 9.40 1.28 12.54
C TRP A 44 9.76 2.01 11.25
N TRP A 45 9.10 1.64 10.15
CA TRP A 45 9.29 2.32 8.89
C TRP A 45 8.82 3.77 9.04
N MET A 46 9.65 4.71 8.56
CA MET A 46 9.46 6.16 8.71
C MET A 46 9.22 6.68 10.14
N GLY A 47 9.35 5.84 11.16
CA GLY A 47 9.23 6.17 12.57
C GLY A 47 7.87 5.90 13.20
N THR A 48 6.86 5.50 12.43
CA THR A 48 5.45 5.42 12.84
C THR A 48 4.88 4.02 12.70
N PHE A 49 3.70 3.79 13.29
CA PHE A 49 2.93 2.56 13.13
C PHE A 49 1.47 2.82 13.47
N HIS A 50 0.57 1.98 12.95
CA HIS A 50 -0.83 1.92 13.38
C HIS A 50 -1.09 0.64 14.18
N LYS A 51 -1.38 0.79 15.47
CA LYS A 51 -1.70 -0.30 16.41
C LYS A 51 -3.18 -0.26 16.78
N THR A 52 -3.83 -1.40 16.90
CA THR A 52 -5.21 -1.49 17.41
C THR A 52 -5.36 -2.65 18.39
N ASP A 53 -6.16 -2.43 19.43
CA ASP A 53 -6.67 -3.47 20.33
C ASP A 53 -8.17 -3.74 20.09
N VAL A 54 -8.77 -3.07 19.10
CA VAL A 54 -10.20 -3.17 18.76
C VAL A 54 -10.43 -4.35 17.82
N VAL A 55 -11.17 -5.34 18.31
CA VAL A 55 -11.57 -6.50 17.49
C VAL A 55 -12.53 -6.04 16.38
N GLY A 56 -12.18 -6.36 15.15
CA GLY A 56 -12.95 -5.99 13.95
C GLY A 56 -12.38 -4.78 13.20
N ALA A 57 -11.45 -4.02 13.80
CA ALA A 57 -10.74 -2.94 13.12
C ALA A 57 -10.06 -3.46 11.85
N VAL A 58 -10.14 -2.68 10.77
CA VAL A 58 -9.67 -3.08 9.45
C VAL A 58 -8.97 -1.93 8.73
N VAL A 59 -7.85 -2.24 8.10
CA VAL A 59 -7.15 -1.40 7.12
C VAL A 59 -7.23 -2.07 5.75
N THR A 60 -7.43 -1.26 4.71
CA THR A 60 -7.60 -1.73 3.33
C THR A 60 -6.68 -0.98 2.37
N PHE A 61 -6.32 -1.64 1.28
CA PHE A 61 -5.44 -1.11 0.25
C PHE A 61 -5.79 -1.74 -1.10
N ASN A 62 -5.83 -0.94 -2.17
CA ASN A 62 -5.96 -1.45 -3.52
C ASN A 62 -4.58 -1.42 -4.20
N PHE A 63 -4.19 -2.52 -4.84
CA PHE A 63 -2.91 -2.60 -5.53
C PHE A 63 -3.05 -3.25 -6.89
N THR A 64 -2.15 -2.93 -7.81
CA THR A 64 -2.02 -3.66 -9.08
C THR A 64 -0.64 -4.29 -9.12
N GLY A 65 -0.57 -5.61 -9.17
CA GLY A 65 0.71 -6.29 -9.10
C GLY A 65 0.60 -7.76 -8.69
N PRO A 66 1.70 -8.53 -8.82
CA PRO A 66 1.67 -9.96 -8.57
C PRO A 66 2.03 -10.35 -7.13
N SER A 67 2.34 -9.37 -6.26
CA SER A 67 2.81 -9.65 -4.90
C SER A 67 2.53 -8.52 -3.93
N ILE A 68 2.29 -8.90 -2.68
CA ILE A 68 2.14 -8.01 -1.54
C ILE A 68 2.76 -8.65 -0.29
N LEU A 69 3.53 -7.88 0.46
CA LEU A 69 4.16 -8.25 1.74
C LEU A 69 3.69 -7.27 2.80
N ILE A 70 3.28 -7.76 3.96
CA ILE A 70 2.72 -6.96 5.05
C ILE A 70 3.63 -7.09 6.27
N TYR A 71 4.04 -5.96 6.81
CA TYR A 71 4.95 -5.87 7.95
C TYR A 71 4.28 -5.23 9.16
N GLY A 72 4.73 -5.63 10.34
CA GLY A 72 4.24 -5.16 11.62
C GLY A 72 5.07 -5.72 12.77
N HIS A 73 4.39 -6.12 13.84
CA HIS A 73 5.04 -6.72 15.01
C HIS A 73 4.36 -8.01 15.47
N SER A 74 5.14 -8.83 16.18
CA SER A 74 4.70 -10.06 16.82
C SER A 74 5.22 -10.12 18.26
N GLY A 75 4.39 -10.58 19.19
CA GLY A 75 4.74 -10.63 20.61
C GLY A 75 3.61 -11.18 21.49
N PRO A 76 3.78 -11.14 22.83
CA PRO A 76 2.89 -11.87 23.74
C PRO A 76 1.47 -11.31 23.81
N SER A 77 1.28 -10.02 23.53
CA SER A 77 -0.04 -9.36 23.53
C SER A 77 -0.77 -9.44 22.19
N TYR A 78 -0.10 -9.92 21.14
CA TYR A 78 -0.60 -9.87 19.77
C TYR A 78 -1.54 -11.04 19.47
N GLY A 79 -2.67 -10.74 18.84
CA GLY A 79 -3.74 -11.69 18.60
C GLY A 79 -3.74 -12.29 17.21
N SER A 80 -4.86 -12.93 16.89
CA SER A 80 -5.16 -13.40 15.56
C SER A 80 -5.63 -12.25 14.66
N PHE A 81 -5.33 -12.36 13.38
CA PHE A 81 -5.75 -11.43 12.34
C PHE A 81 -6.18 -12.19 11.09
N GLU A 82 -6.97 -11.53 10.26
CA GLU A 82 -7.40 -12.02 8.96
C GLU A 82 -6.80 -11.17 7.87
N VAL A 83 -6.24 -11.82 6.84
CA VAL A 83 -5.89 -11.20 5.58
C VAL A 83 -6.84 -11.68 4.51
N GLN A 84 -7.43 -10.74 3.78
CA GLN A 84 -8.28 -10.99 2.64
C GLN A 84 -7.68 -10.32 1.40
N ILE A 85 -7.43 -11.08 0.32
CA ILE A 85 -7.05 -10.54 -1.00
C ILE A 85 -8.07 -11.01 -2.01
N ASP A 86 -8.72 -10.03 -2.63
CA ASP A 86 -9.92 -10.13 -3.46
C ASP A 86 -11.04 -10.84 -2.70
N SER A 87 -12.25 -10.28 -2.69
CA SER A 87 -13.37 -10.67 -1.80
C SER A 87 -13.61 -12.18 -1.52
N THR A 88 -13.09 -13.12 -2.33
CA THR A 88 -13.16 -14.57 -2.07
C THR A 88 -11.89 -15.37 -2.39
N SER A 89 -10.80 -14.76 -2.90
CA SER A 89 -9.67 -15.52 -3.47
C SER A 89 -8.69 -16.02 -2.42
N ILE A 90 -8.31 -15.15 -1.47
CA ILE A 90 -7.45 -15.50 -0.35
C ILE A 90 -8.11 -14.99 0.91
N VAL A 91 -8.38 -15.91 1.85
CA VAL A 91 -8.78 -15.59 3.22
C VAL A 91 -7.89 -16.41 4.15
N ALA A 92 -6.98 -15.74 4.85
CA ALA A 92 -6.04 -16.37 5.77
C ALA A 92 -6.26 -15.85 7.18
N THR A 93 -6.59 -16.74 8.12
CA THR A 93 -6.56 -16.43 9.56
C THR A 93 -5.20 -16.85 10.12
N LEU A 94 -4.46 -15.87 10.61
CA LEU A 94 -3.10 -16.02 11.13
C LEU A 94 -3.04 -15.47 12.55
N SER A 95 -1.92 -15.71 13.23
CA SER A 95 -1.66 -15.17 14.57
C SER A 95 -0.34 -14.41 14.58
N ALA A 96 -0.37 -13.22 15.18
CA ALA A 96 0.83 -12.44 15.47
C ALA A 96 1.38 -12.75 16.87
N TYR A 97 0.82 -13.73 17.60
CA TYR A 97 1.32 -14.13 18.91
C TYR A 97 2.73 -14.73 18.82
N ALA A 98 3.61 -14.27 19.70
CA ALA A 98 4.87 -14.93 20.02
C ALA A 98 5.11 -14.85 21.54
N ALA A 99 5.74 -15.87 22.13
CA ALA A 99 6.00 -15.92 23.58
C ALA A 99 6.93 -14.80 24.09
N SER A 100 7.66 -14.15 23.17
CA SER A 100 8.49 -12.97 23.39
C SER A 100 8.37 -12.04 22.18
N ASN A 101 8.68 -10.75 22.36
CA ASN A 101 8.70 -9.80 21.25
C ASN A 101 9.65 -10.27 20.15
N ALA A 102 9.16 -10.29 18.91
CA ALA A 102 9.95 -10.64 17.75
C ALA A 102 10.87 -9.48 17.34
N SER A 103 11.86 -9.77 16.49
CA SER A 103 12.63 -8.72 15.80
C SER A 103 11.73 -7.97 14.82
N THR A 104 11.94 -6.66 14.73
CA THR A 104 11.28 -5.75 13.79
C THR A 104 12.20 -5.43 12.59
N PRO A 105 11.66 -5.29 11.37
CA PRO A 105 10.26 -5.49 11.01
C PRO A 105 9.87 -6.98 11.01
N TYR A 106 8.64 -7.30 11.40
CA TYR A 106 8.11 -8.67 11.38
C TYR A 106 7.17 -8.87 10.20
N LEU A 107 7.42 -9.88 9.36
CA LEU A 107 6.54 -10.23 8.24
C LEU A 107 5.28 -10.92 8.77
N LEU A 108 4.15 -10.23 8.72
CA LEU A 108 2.85 -10.77 9.13
C LEU A 108 2.25 -11.67 8.05
N PHE A 109 2.37 -11.26 6.79
CA PHE A 109 1.80 -11.97 5.66
C PHE A 109 2.57 -11.68 4.38
N GLY A 110 2.62 -12.66 3.47
CA GLY A 110 3.14 -12.44 2.12
C GLY A 110 2.37 -13.28 1.10
N ALA A 111 1.96 -12.64 0.02
CA ALA A 111 1.44 -13.28 -1.18
C ALA A 111 2.31 -12.92 -2.38
N SER A 112 2.57 -13.91 -3.23
CA SER A 112 3.30 -13.76 -4.48
C SER A 112 2.67 -14.63 -5.55
N ASN A 113 3.08 -14.44 -6.81
CA ASN A 113 2.50 -15.13 -7.96
C ASN A 113 0.99 -14.90 -8.13
N LEU A 114 0.48 -13.77 -7.64
CA LEU A 114 -0.84 -13.31 -8.01
C LEU A 114 -0.85 -12.99 -9.51
N THR A 115 -2.04 -13.13 -10.11
CA THR A 115 -2.31 -12.64 -11.46
C THR A 115 -1.93 -11.17 -11.55
N TYR A 116 -1.49 -10.68 -12.71
CA TYR A 116 -1.24 -9.25 -12.83
C TYR A 116 -2.56 -8.53 -13.08
N ALA A 117 -3.26 -8.26 -11.99
CA ALA A 117 -4.57 -7.63 -11.96
C ALA A 117 -4.61 -6.55 -10.88
N THR A 118 -5.71 -5.82 -10.84
CA THR A 118 -6.04 -4.97 -9.69
C THR A 118 -6.65 -5.85 -8.61
N HIS A 119 -6.10 -5.74 -7.41
CA HIS A 119 -6.45 -6.51 -6.23
C HIS A 119 -6.92 -5.60 -5.10
N THR A 120 -7.85 -6.11 -4.29
CA THR A 120 -8.27 -5.46 -3.04
C THR A 120 -7.68 -6.22 -1.86
N PHE A 121 -6.96 -5.54 -0.97
CA PHE A 121 -6.41 -6.09 0.26
C PHE A 121 -7.18 -5.55 1.48
N ALA A 122 -7.43 -6.42 2.44
CA ALA A 122 -7.91 -6.06 3.77
C ALA A 122 -7.16 -6.85 4.86
N LEU A 123 -6.72 -6.13 5.90
CA LEU A 123 -6.16 -6.70 7.12
C LEU A 123 -7.09 -6.36 8.29
N ARG A 124 -7.66 -7.40 8.93
CA ARG A 124 -8.63 -7.26 10.00
C ARG A 124 -8.10 -7.83 11.31
N ASN A 125 -8.20 -7.07 12.39
CA ASN A 125 -7.92 -7.57 13.73
C ASN A 125 -9.03 -8.52 14.19
N LEU A 126 -8.71 -9.78 14.49
CA LEU A 126 -9.66 -10.74 15.06
C LEU A 126 -9.54 -10.86 16.58
N GLY A 127 -8.51 -10.24 17.16
CA GLY A 127 -8.08 -10.43 18.53
C GLY A 127 -7.76 -11.88 18.84
N LYS A 128 -7.85 -12.27 20.12
CA LYS A 128 -7.62 -13.65 20.52
C LYS A 128 -8.70 -14.58 19.94
N LYS A 129 -8.34 -15.46 19.00
CA LYS A 129 -9.26 -16.48 18.43
C LYS A 129 -8.84 -17.90 18.79
N GLY A 130 -9.84 -18.73 19.09
CA GLY A 130 -9.63 -20.16 19.36
C GLY A 130 -8.63 -20.40 20.49
N SER A 131 -7.57 -21.15 20.19
CA SER A 131 -6.48 -21.47 21.12
C SER A 131 -5.30 -20.51 21.07
N ASP A 132 -5.41 -19.37 20.38
CA ASP A 132 -4.37 -18.33 20.37
C ASP A 132 -4.06 -17.93 21.83
N ALA A 133 -2.77 -17.87 22.18
CA ALA A 133 -2.32 -17.53 23.53
C ALA A 133 -2.13 -16.02 23.74
N GLY A 134 -2.22 -15.25 22.66
CA GLY A 134 -2.06 -13.80 22.66
C GLY A 134 -3.25 -13.02 23.22
N GLY A 135 -3.20 -11.71 22.96
CA GLY A 135 -4.23 -10.75 23.33
C GLY A 135 -5.02 -10.26 22.12
N ASN A 136 -5.47 -9.02 22.17
CA ASN A 136 -6.25 -8.41 21.09
C ASN A 136 -5.44 -7.46 20.20
N THR A 137 -4.13 -7.37 20.42
CA THR A 137 -3.29 -6.39 19.73
C THR A 137 -2.99 -6.82 18.29
N LEU A 138 -3.10 -5.88 17.37
CA LEU A 138 -2.53 -5.94 16.02
C LEU A 138 -1.73 -4.65 15.79
N LEU A 139 -0.55 -4.74 15.18
CA LEU A 139 0.24 -3.58 14.77
C LEU A 139 0.60 -3.75 13.30
N PHE A 140 0.21 -2.76 12.50
CA PHE A 140 0.57 -2.59 11.11
C PHE A 140 1.62 -1.46 11.02
N ASP A 141 2.72 -1.73 10.30
CA ASP A 141 3.85 -0.81 10.14
C ASP A 141 3.90 -0.33 8.70
N TYR A 142 4.13 -1.23 7.74
CA TYR A 142 4.06 -0.89 6.32
C TYR A 142 3.74 -2.12 5.49
N LEU A 143 3.47 -1.90 4.20
CA LEU A 143 3.41 -2.97 3.21
C LEU A 143 4.30 -2.68 2.00
N GLN A 144 4.63 -3.74 1.26
CA GLN A 144 5.31 -3.64 -0.02
C GLN A 144 4.53 -4.37 -1.08
N THR A 145 4.24 -3.71 -2.20
CA THR A 145 3.70 -4.33 -3.41
C THR A 145 4.71 -4.23 -4.54
N THR A 146 4.67 -5.17 -5.49
CA THR A 146 5.58 -5.10 -6.65
C THR A 146 4.81 -4.73 -7.91
N VAL A 147 5.36 -3.81 -8.69
CA VAL A 147 4.81 -3.39 -9.97
C VAL A 147 5.82 -3.58 -11.09
N GLN A 148 5.35 -3.80 -12.31
CA GLN A 148 6.21 -3.72 -13.49
C GLN A 148 6.17 -2.30 -14.05
N VAL A 149 7.33 -1.70 -14.23
CA VAL A 149 7.48 -0.35 -14.82
C VAL A 149 8.09 -0.37 -16.22
N ALA A 150 8.78 -1.44 -16.60
CA ALA A 150 9.33 -1.59 -17.94
C ALA A 150 9.52 -3.07 -18.33
N PRO A 151 9.57 -3.43 -19.63
CA PRO A 151 9.89 -4.79 -20.06
C PRO A 151 11.35 -5.16 -19.82
N ALA A 152 11.69 -6.43 -20.04
CA ALA A 152 13.05 -6.93 -19.91
C ALA A 152 14.04 -6.17 -20.81
N GLY A 153 15.19 -5.80 -20.26
CA GLY A 153 16.25 -5.08 -20.96
C GLY A 153 16.02 -3.57 -21.15
N ALA A 154 14.87 -3.04 -20.72
CA ALA A 154 14.65 -1.59 -20.67
C ALA A 154 15.36 -0.95 -19.47
N THR A 155 15.59 0.35 -19.57
CA THR A 155 16.11 1.18 -18.47
C THR A 155 14.99 2.07 -17.95
N VAL A 156 15.05 2.46 -16.68
CA VAL A 156 14.08 3.37 -16.06
C VAL A 156 14.79 4.54 -15.41
N SER A 157 14.15 5.70 -15.43
CA SER A 157 14.58 6.90 -14.71
C SER A 157 13.38 7.58 -14.06
N ASN A 158 13.59 8.19 -12.89
CA ASN A 158 12.56 8.99 -12.24
C ASN A 158 12.77 10.47 -12.57
N THR A 159 11.68 11.17 -12.83
CA THR A 159 11.64 12.63 -12.93
C THR A 159 10.78 13.16 -11.79
N THR A 160 11.35 14.03 -10.95
CA THR A 160 10.64 14.70 -9.86
C THR A 160 10.16 16.07 -10.31
N PHE A 161 8.89 16.35 -10.08
CA PHE A 161 8.26 17.64 -10.25
C PHE A 161 7.92 18.18 -8.85
N GLU A 162 8.77 19.09 -8.35
CA GLU A 162 8.51 19.81 -7.10
C GLU A 162 7.28 20.71 -7.23
N GLU A 163 6.73 21.18 -6.11
CA GLU A 163 5.50 21.95 -6.02
C GLU A 163 5.53 23.25 -6.85
N ASP A 164 6.71 23.82 -7.07
CA ASP A 164 6.93 25.06 -7.82
C ASP A 164 7.32 24.83 -9.29
N ASN A 165 7.33 23.58 -9.75
CA ASN A 165 7.70 23.24 -11.11
C ASN A 165 6.70 23.83 -12.13
N PRO A 166 7.16 24.55 -13.19
CA PRO A 166 6.27 25.22 -14.14
C PRO A 166 5.43 24.27 -15.02
N ALA A 167 5.71 22.97 -15.01
CA ALA A 167 4.86 21.97 -15.65
C ALA A 167 3.54 21.78 -14.90
N LEU A 168 3.51 22.04 -13.59
CA LEU A 168 2.31 21.96 -12.76
C LEU A 168 1.36 23.14 -13.06
N GLN A 169 0.12 22.82 -13.38
CA GLN A 169 -0.92 23.80 -13.69
C GLN A 169 -1.89 23.90 -12.53
N TYR A 170 -1.78 24.98 -11.76
CA TYR A 170 -2.65 25.28 -10.63
C TYR A 170 -3.89 26.07 -11.05
N SER A 171 -5.01 25.76 -10.42
CA SER A 171 -6.29 26.46 -10.55
C SER A 171 -6.90 26.68 -9.16
N GLY A 172 -7.60 27.80 -8.98
CA GLY A 172 -8.01 28.27 -7.65
C GLY A 172 -6.87 28.93 -6.89
N LYS A 173 -7.10 29.22 -5.61
CA LYS A 173 -6.12 29.83 -4.70
C LYS A 173 -5.28 28.73 -4.05
N TRP A 174 -3.97 28.87 -4.16
CA TRP A 174 -2.99 28.05 -3.47
C TRP A 174 -2.07 28.96 -2.65
N ASP A 175 -1.71 28.50 -1.47
CA ASP A 175 -0.70 29.09 -0.61
C ASP A 175 0.48 28.10 -0.51
N SER A 176 1.63 28.53 0.01
CA SER A 176 2.82 27.67 0.11
C SER A 176 3.42 27.69 1.51
N ASN A 177 4.17 26.63 1.83
CA ASN A 177 4.94 26.51 3.06
C ASN A 177 6.34 25.96 2.74
N LYS A 178 7.28 26.14 3.67
CA LYS A 178 8.67 25.66 3.53
C LYS A 178 9.07 24.89 4.79
N SER A 179 9.74 23.76 4.59
CA SER A 179 10.30 22.91 5.65
C SER A 179 11.42 22.07 5.05
N PRO A 180 12.53 21.82 5.77
CA PRO A 180 13.55 20.88 5.30
C PRO A 180 13.06 19.43 5.20
N ASN A 181 11.87 19.12 5.73
CA ASN A 181 11.26 17.80 5.63
C ASN A 181 10.60 17.53 4.27
N PHE A 182 10.26 18.58 3.50
CA PHE A 182 9.62 18.44 2.19
C PHE A 182 10.66 18.24 1.09
N SER A 183 10.26 17.55 0.01
CA SER A 183 11.06 17.49 -1.22
C SER A 183 11.26 18.91 -1.77
N GLY A 184 12.46 19.20 -2.27
CA GLY A 184 12.82 20.57 -2.69
C GLY A 184 12.76 21.66 -1.60
N GLY A 185 12.40 21.31 -0.36
CA GLY A 185 12.24 22.22 0.77
C GLY A 185 10.90 22.95 0.83
N GLY A 186 9.89 22.60 0.03
CA GLY A 186 8.61 23.28 0.02
C GLY A 186 7.39 22.45 -0.31
N THR A 187 6.22 23.05 -0.08
CA THR A 187 4.93 22.44 -0.35
C THR A 187 3.91 23.50 -0.74
N SER A 188 2.93 23.11 -1.55
CA SER A 188 1.77 23.91 -1.91
C SER A 188 0.52 23.33 -1.29
N TYR A 189 -0.35 24.18 -0.77
CA TYR A 189 -1.61 23.76 -0.18
C TYR A 189 -2.77 24.69 -0.52
N THR A 190 -3.98 24.16 -0.42
CA THR A 190 -5.21 24.93 -0.63
C THR A 190 -6.32 24.46 0.29
N ASN A 191 -7.12 25.40 0.81
CA ASN A 191 -8.39 25.11 1.48
C ASN A 191 -9.60 25.55 0.63
N GLN A 192 -9.37 26.00 -0.61
CA GLN A 192 -10.45 26.38 -1.51
C GLN A 192 -11.04 25.11 -2.13
N ASP A 193 -12.36 24.93 -1.99
CA ASP A 193 -13.07 23.85 -2.66
C ASP A 193 -12.84 23.92 -4.18
N LYS A 194 -12.53 22.77 -4.78
CA LYS A 194 -12.24 22.60 -6.22
C LYS A 194 -10.99 23.29 -6.74
N ALA A 195 -10.18 23.89 -5.86
CA ALA A 195 -8.82 24.24 -6.25
C ALA A 195 -8.06 22.96 -6.62
N ALA A 196 -7.31 23.01 -7.70
CA ALA A 196 -6.74 21.81 -8.29
C ALA A 196 -5.38 22.08 -8.93
N VAL A 197 -4.58 21.04 -8.99
CA VAL A 197 -3.28 20.99 -9.67
C VAL A 197 -3.31 19.88 -10.71
N SER A 198 -2.76 20.16 -11.88
CA SER A 198 -2.66 19.19 -12.97
C SER A 198 -1.25 19.05 -13.51
N LEU A 199 -0.88 17.83 -13.88
CA LEU A 199 0.38 17.50 -14.56
C LEU A 199 0.07 16.64 -15.77
N SER A 200 0.57 17.04 -16.94
CA SER A 200 0.61 16.18 -18.12
C SER A 200 2.00 15.57 -18.28
N PHE A 201 2.09 14.26 -18.48
CA PHE A 201 3.36 13.54 -18.48
C PHE A 201 3.34 12.31 -19.39
N HIS A 202 4.54 11.85 -19.78
CA HIS A 202 4.76 10.53 -20.36
C HIS A 202 5.53 9.69 -19.33
N GLY A 203 4.98 8.56 -18.92
CA GLY A 203 5.61 7.71 -17.92
C GLY A 203 4.79 6.47 -17.62
N SER A 204 5.48 5.41 -17.19
CA SER A 204 4.89 4.10 -16.87
C SER A 204 4.26 4.03 -15.47
N ALA A 205 4.65 4.95 -14.59
CA ALA A 205 4.12 5.08 -13.25
C ALA A 205 4.21 6.54 -12.77
N VAL A 206 3.32 6.91 -11.85
CA VAL A 206 3.28 8.21 -11.19
C VAL A 206 3.03 8.01 -9.70
N TYR A 207 3.77 8.76 -8.90
CA TYR A 207 3.68 8.83 -7.44
C TYR A 207 3.41 10.28 -7.08
N VAL A 208 2.44 10.51 -6.21
CA VAL A 208 2.16 11.84 -5.65
C VAL A 208 2.51 11.78 -4.18
N PHE A 209 3.28 12.76 -3.74
CA PHE A 209 3.68 12.90 -2.34
C PHE A 209 3.16 14.19 -1.74
N GLY A 210 2.87 14.12 -0.44
CA GLY A 210 2.42 15.22 0.39
C GLY A 210 2.65 14.91 1.85
N ASP A 211 2.19 15.80 2.73
CA ASP A 211 2.15 15.58 4.16
C ASP A 211 0.73 15.25 4.63
N LYS A 212 0.66 14.62 5.81
CA LYS A 212 -0.62 14.28 6.43
C LYS A 212 -0.79 14.94 7.77
N LYS A 213 -1.98 15.48 7.98
CA LYS A 213 -2.37 16.07 9.25
C LYS A 213 -3.88 16.05 9.41
N ASN A 214 -4.38 16.09 10.64
CA ASN A 214 -5.82 16.03 10.88
C ASN A 214 -6.61 17.27 10.43
N ASP A 215 -5.97 18.38 10.06
CA ASP A 215 -6.60 19.53 9.39
C ASP A 215 -6.61 19.43 7.86
N HIS A 216 -6.15 18.31 7.30
CA HIS A 216 -6.24 18.05 5.87
C HIS A 216 -7.63 17.54 5.50
N GLY A 217 -7.95 17.65 4.22
CA GLY A 217 -9.25 17.32 3.66
C GLY A 217 -9.25 16.03 2.88
N LEU A 218 -10.44 15.75 2.32
CA LEU A 218 -10.54 14.84 1.20
C LEU A 218 -10.04 15.55 -0.05
N TYR A 219 -9.42 14.79 -0.94
CA TYR A 219 -9.09 15.24 -2.28
C TYR A 219 -9.46 14.16 -3.27
N SER A 220 -9.76 14.59 -4.49
CA SER A 220 -10.04 13.71 -5.60
C SER A 220 -8.85 13.66 -6.53
N VAL A 221 -8.57 12.46 -7.04
CA VAL A 221 -7.54 12.24 -8.06
C VAL A 221 -8.22 11.69 -9.30
N VAL A 222 -7.92 12.30 -10.45
CA VAL A 222 -8.32 11.83 -11.77
C VAL A 222 -7.05 11.62 -12.57
N LEU A 223 -6.83 10.39 -13.03
CA LEU A 223 -5.79 10.08 -14.02
C LEU A 223 -6.46 9.82 -15.37
N ASP A 224 -6.12 10.63 -16.36
CA ASP A 224 -6.71 10.65 -17.70
C ASP A 224 -8.22 10.87 -17.65
N ASN A 225 -8.99 9.97 -18.29
CA ASN A 225 -10.45 9.98 -18.29
C ASN A 225 -11.03 8.89 -17.37
N ARG A 226 -10.26 8.43 -16.37
CA ARG A 226 -10.72 7.44 -15.38
C ARG A 226 -11.69 8.09 -14.39
N THR A 227 -12.39 7.24 -13.63
CA THR A 227 -13.28 7.72 -12.57
C THR A 227 -12.46 8.40 -11.47
N ALA A 228 -12.98 9.49 -10.91
CA ALA A 228 -12.34 10.16 -9.79
C ALA A 228 -12.26 9.23 -8.58
N GLU A 229 -11.08 9.14 -8.00
CA GLU A 229 -10.81 8.40 -6.76
C GLU A 229 -10.71 9.40 -5.61
N ILE A 230 -11.31 9.10 -4.47
CA ILE A 230 -11.30 9.97 -3.29
C ILE A 230 -10.32 9.42 -2.28
N TYR A 231 -9.38 10.26 -1.87
CA TYR A 231 -8.37 9.98 -0.87
C TYR A 231 -8.48 11.00 0.27
N SER A 232 -7.80 10.72 1.37
CA SER A 232 -7.88 11.52 2.60
C SER A 232 -6.49 11.91 3.07
N GLY A 233 -6.20 13.20 3.14
CA GLY A 233 -4.96 13.74 3.72
C GLY A 233 -4.93 13.69 5.26
N ILE A 234 -6.01 13.23 5.89
CA ILE A 234 -6.15 13.14 7.35
C ILE A 234 -5.15 12.10 7.88
N SER A 235 -4.28 12.49 8.81
CA SER A 235 -3.29 11.60 9.44
C SER A 235 -3.91 10.55 10.34
N GLY A 236 -5.08 10.86 10.90
CA GLY A 236 -5.87 9.92 11.66
C GLY A 236 -5.41 9.69 13.09
N CYS A 237 -4.48 10.50 13.56
CA CYS A 237 -4.02 10.44 14.94
C CYS A 237 -5.14 10.79 15.91
N GLY A 238 -5.31 9.98 16.96
CA GLY A 238 -6.30 10.20 18.01
C GLY A 238 -5.76 10.94 19.23
N GLY A 239 -6.65 11.22 20.20
CA GLY A 239 -6.25 11.64 21.55
C GLY A 239 -5.70 13.07 21.65
N ALA A 240 -4.74 13.26 22.57
CA ALA A 240 -4.28 14.58 23.00
C ALA A 240 -3.55 15.41 21.93
N TYR A 241 -2.92 14.75 20.96
CA TYR A 241 -2.16 15.36 19.87
C TYR A 241 -2.85 15.21 18.51
N GLY A 242 -4.12 14.75 18.48
CA GLY A 242 -4.83 14.51 17.23
C GLY A 242 -4.75 15.69 16.27
N GLN A 243 -5.05 16.92 16.72
CA GLN A 243 -5.04 18.09 15.82
C GLN A 243 -3.65 18.57 15.39
N THR A 244 -2.58 18.18 16.10
CA THR A 244 -1.21 18.63 15.82
C THR A 244 -0.38 17.58 15.09
N CYS A 245 -0.83 16.32 15.09
CA CYS A 245 -0.14 15.18 14.50
C CYS A 245 0.01 15.32 12.98
N GLU A 246 1.20 15.77 12.59
CA GLU A 246 1.62 16.04 11.23
C GLU A 246 2.79 15.13 10.87
N GLN A 247 2.61 14.28 9.88
CA GLN A 247 3.70 13.56 9.23
C GLN A 247 4.17 14.40 8.04
N GLN A 248 5.19 15.23 8.27
CA GLN A 248 5.74 16.13 7.26
C GLN A 248 6.66 15.45 6.25
N LYS A 249 7.13 14.23 6.55
CA LYS A 249 7.92 13.47 5.59
C LYS A 249 7.02 13.06 4.42
N PRO A 250 7.55 12.97 3.18
CA PRO A 250 6.76 12.65 2.01
C PRO A 250 5.97 11.35 2.20
N THR A 251 4.65 11.47 2.33
CA THR A 251 3.70 10.35 2.38
C THR A 251 3.12 10.12 1.00
N LEU A 252 2.85 8.86 0.65
CA LEU A 252 2.28 8.50 -0.64
C LEU A 252 0.78 8.83 -0.65
N GLU A 253 0.45 9.90 -1.36
CA GLU A 253 -0.91 10.40 -1.51
C GLU A 253 -1.67 9.62 -2.61
N TYR A 254 -0.99 9.35 -3.72
CA TYR A 254 -1.54 8.60 -4.83
C TYR A 254 -0.45 7.84 -5.58
N PHE A 255 -0.80 6.68 -6.11
CA PHE A 255 0.07 5.86 -6.94
C PHE A 255 -0.68 5.20 -8.08
N ALA A 256 -0.12 5.30 -9.28
CA ALA A 256 -0.55 4.51 -10.42
C ALA A 256 0.65 3.98 -11.20
N SER A 257 0.48 2.80 -11.79
CA SER A 257 1.48 2.16 -12.64
C SER A 257 0.81 1.47 -13.83
N ASN A 258 1.60 0.75 -14.63
CA ASN A 258 1.13 0.06 -15.82
C ASN A 258 0.52 1.01 -16.87
N LEU A 259 1.08 2.22 -16.95
CA LEU A 259 0.69 3.26 -17.90
C LEU A 259 1.42 3.06 -19.23
N ASP A 260 0.79 3.46 -20.33
CA ASP A 260 1.34 3.31 -21.68
C ASP A 260 2.18 4.53 -22.08
N GLU A 261 2.64 4.62 -23.33
CA GLU A 261 3.47 5.77 -23.75
C GLU A 261 2.65 7.04 -24.02
N SER A 262 1.32 6.97 -23.97
CA SER A 262 0.47 8.11 -24.30
C SER A 262 0.70 9.28 -23.34
N LEU A 263 0.22 10.46 -23.75
CA LEU A 263 0.24 11.61 -22.85
C LEU A 263 -0.81 11.41 -21.78
N HIS A 264 -0.37 11.15 -20.56
CA HIS A 264 -1.23 11.05 -19.40
C HIS A 264 -1.49 12.43 -18.79
N THR A 265 -2.65 12.60 -18.15
CA THR A 265 -2.98 13.81 -17.39
C THR A 265 -3.46 13.43 -16.00
N LEU A 266 -2.68 13.80 -14.99
CA LEU A 266 -3.08 13.71 -13.60
C LEU A 266 -3.72 15.02 -13.17
N ARG A 267 -4.86 14.96 -12.48
CA ARG A 267 -5.50 16.09 -11.82
C ARG A 267 -5.82 15.72 -10.39
N ILE A 268 -5.35 16.55 -9.46
CA ILE A 268 -5.66 16.45 -8.03
C ILE A 268 -6.50 17.67 -7.70
N GLU A 269 -7.66 17.46 -7.09
CA GLU A 269 -8.63 18.51 -6.78
C GLU A 269 -9.08 18.41 -5.33
N ASN A 270 -9.02 19.54 -4.61
CA ASN A 270 -9.46 19.62 -3.23
C ASN A 270 -10.97 19.46 -3.10
N VAL A 271 -11.40 18.59 -2.18
CA VAL A 271 -12.82 18.30 -1.89
C VAL A 271 -13.13 18.80 -0.47
N ALA A 272 -13.11 20.13 -0.30
CA ALA A 272 -13.41 20.77 0.98
C ALA A 272 -14.93 20.89 1.25
N GLY A 273 -15.75 20.77 0.21
CA GLY A 273 -17.20 20.99 0.27
C GLY A 273 -17.57 22.47 0.41
N VAL A 274 -18.86 22.75 0.61
CA VAL A 274 -19.45 24.11 0.49
C VAL A 274 -19.04 25.13 1.57
N ASN A 275 -18.25 24.73 2.58
CA ASN A 275 -18.01 25.56 3.77
C ASN A 275 -16.55 25.94 4.03
N ASN A 276 -15.60 25.68 3.12
CA ASN A 276 -14.17 26.00 3.31
C ASN A 276 -13.70 25.72 4.74
N SER A 277 -14.01 24.54 5.29
CA SER A 277 -13.63 24.25 6.67
C SER A 277 -12.11 24.39 6.80
N PHE A 278 -11.66 25.00 7.89
CA PHE A 278 -10.24 25.08 8.28
C PHE A 278 -9.56 23.70 8.18
N PHE A 279 -10.36 22.66 8.39
CA PHE A 279 -10.11 21.25 8.11
C PHE A 279 -10.57 20.93 6.68
N GLY A 280 -9.65 20.73 5.73
CA GLY A 280 -10.06 20.66 4.32
C GLY A 280 -8.96 21.01 3.33
N LYS A 281 -7.71 20.87 3.75
CA LYS A 281 -6.58 21.23 2.92
C LYS A 281 -6.12 20.06 2.07
N CYS A 282 -5.89 20.32 0.78
CA CYS A 282 -5.13 19.46 -0.10
C CYS A 282 -3.69 19.98 -0.12
N TYR A 283 -2.72 19.08 0.06
CA TYR A 283 -1.30 19.39 0.03
C TYR A 283 -0.63 18.67 -1.13
N LEU A 284 0.38 19.31 -1.70
CA LEU A 284 1.26 18.74 -2.70
C LEU A 284 2.69 19.10 -2.33
N ASP A 285 3.52 18.09 -2.12
CA ASP A 285 4.97 18.23 -1.99
C ASP A 285 5.60 18.03 -3.39
N SER A 286 5.55 16.81 -3.91
CA SER A 286 6.15 16.50 -5.20
C SER A 286 5.39 15.41 -5.97
N ILE A 287 5.59 15.38 -7.28
CA ILE A 287 5.12 14.30 -8.16
C ILE A 287 6.33 13.63 -8.79
N VAL A 288 6.45 12.32 -8.65
CA VAL A 288 7.52 11.54 -9.28
C VAL A 288 6.92 10.72 -10.42
N VAL A 289 7.50 10.86 -11.61
CA VAL A 289 7.11 10.08 -12.80
C VAL A 289 8.24 9.13 -13.17
N THR A 290 7.93 7.84 -13.28
CA THR A 290 8.89 6.83 -13.76
C THR A 290 8.79 6.69 -15.27
N VAL A 291 9.87 7.07 -15.96
CA VAL A 291 9.99 7.07 -17.41
C VAL A 291 10.88 5.89 -17.85
N PRO A 292 10.33 4.87 -18.52
CA PRO A 292 11.12 3.79 -19.10
C PRO A 292 11.65 4.17 -20.50
N SER A 293 12.71 3.50 -20.94
CA SER A 293 13.18 3.60 -22.34
C SER A 293 12.29 2.84 -23.33
N VAL A 294 11.48 1.89 -22.84
CA VAL A 294 10.50 1.13 -23.63
C VAL A 294 9.25 0.91 -22.79
N TYR A 295 8.08 1.21 -23.36
CA TYR A 295 6.80 0.98 -22.71
C TYR A 295 6.26 -0.40 -23.10
N ALA A 296 5.79 -1.14 -22.09
CA ALA A 296 5.13 -2.44 -22.28
C ALA A 296 4.10 -2.65 -21.16
N PRO A 297 3.01 -1.88 -21.14
CA PRO A 297 1.93 -2.07 -20.18
C PRO A 297 1.37 -3.49 -20.32
N ARG A 298 1.16 -4.16 -19.20
CA ARG A 298 0.55 -5.48 -19.13
C ARG A 298 -0.96 -5.36 -19.33
N GLN A 299 -1.53 -6.29 -20.06
CA GLN A 299 -2.98 -6.47 -20.06
C GLN A 299 -3.39 -6.99 -18.68
N LEU A 300 -4.25 -6.25 -17.99
CA LEU A 300 -4.76 -6.66 -16.69
C LEU A 300 -5.69 -7.86 -16.87
N GLU A 301 -5.44 -8.92 -16.12
CA GLU A 301 -6.33 -10.08 -16.10
C GLU A 301 -7.60 -9.70 -15.32
N GLY A 302 -8.78 -9.95 -15.90
CA GLY A 302 -10.05 -9.71 -15.20
C GLY A 302 -10.23 -10.65 -14.02
N PRO A 303 -11.10 -10.34 -13.04
CA PRO A 303 -11.42 -11.26 -11.96
C PRO A 303 -11.94 -12.56 -12.58
N SER A 304 -11.21 -13.65 -12.37
CA SER A 304 -11.51 -14.95 -12.97
C SER A 304 -12.88 -15.42 -12.51
N SER A 305 -13.90 -15.26 -13.36
CA SER A 305 -15.09 -16.11 -13.29
C SER A 305 -14.72 -17.41 -13.98
N GLY A 306 -14.70 -18.51 -13.23
CA GLY A 306 -14.34 -19.83 -13.74
C GLY A 306 -15.29 -20.28 -14.85
N SER A 307 -14.97 -19.95 -16.10
CA SER A 307 -15.60 -20.52 -17.28
C SER A 307 -14.90 -21.84 -17.60
N SER A 308 -15.47 -22.93 -17.12
CA SER A 308 -15.16 -24.27 -17.63
C SER A 308 -15.76 -24.41 -19.04
N SER A 309 -14.97 -24.13 -20.06
CA SER A 309 -15.30 -24.47 -21.45
C SER A 309 -15.09 -25.97 -21.67
N ASN A 310 -16.12 -26.77 -21.36
CA ASN A 310 -16.20 -28.12 -21.90
C ASN A 310 -16.62 -28.06 -23.38
N THR A 311 -15.62 -27.98 -24.25
CA THR A 311 -15.75 -28.29 -25.68
C THR A 311 -15.83 -29.81 -25.85
N SER A 312 -17.03 -30.36 -25.90
CA SER A 312 -17.25 -31.73 -26.39
C SER A 312 -17.31 -31.73 -27.92
N SER A 313 -16.26 -32.22 -28.56
CA SER A 313 -16.20 -32.51 -29.99
C SER A 313 -17.04 -33.76 -30.33
N LEU A 314 -17.95 -33.60 -31.31
CA LEU A 314 -18.73 -34.69 -31.88
C LEU A 314 -17.98 -35.32 -33.07
N VAL A 315 -17.84 -36.65 -33.07
CA VAL A 315 -17.43 -37.47 -34.22
C VAL A 315 -18.61 -38.38 -34.59
N PRO A 316 -18.90 -38.65 -35.88
CA PRO A 316 -20.17 -39.26 -36.29
C PRO A 316 -20.14 -40.79 -36.38
N SER A 317 -21.27 -41.38 -35.91
CA SER A 317 -22.00 -42.63 -36.23
C SER A 317 -21.36 -43.77 -37.06
N PRO A 318 -21.78 -45.03 -36.81
CA PRO A 318 -22.90 -45.57 -37.61
C PRO A 318 -23.90 -46.50 -36.89
N SER A 319 -25.16 -46.40 -37.35
CA SER A 319 -26.22 -47.42 -37.52
C SER A 319 -26.55 -48.42 -36.39
N SER A 320 -27.81 -48.40 -35.91
CA SER A 320 -28.85 -49.37 -36.32
C SER A 320 -30.17 -49.20 -35.54
N THR A 321 -31.23 -49.55 -36.26
CA THR A 321 -32.68 -49.63 -35.97
C THR A 321 -33.12 -50.36 -34.69
N GLY A 322 -34.22 -49.91 -34.07
CA GLY A 322 -35.07 -50.78 -33.22
C GLY A 322 -35.95 -50.11 -32.16
N THR A 323 -37.18 -49.73 -32.54
CA THR A 323 -38.48 -49.86 -31.82
C THR A 323 -38.61 -49.96 -30.28
N VAL A 324 -39.39 -49.01 -29.72
CA VAL A 324 -40.54 -49.08 -28.75
C VAL A 324 -40.42 -49.88 -27.41
N LYS A 325 -40.59 -49.20 -26.26
CA LYS A 325 -41.73 -49.31 -25.30
C LYS A 325 -41.44 -48.77 -23.87
N ASP A 326 -42.39 -47.96 -23.41
CA ASP A 326 -43.01 -47.80 -22.09
C ASP A 326 -42.33 -48.21 -20.76
N ASN A 327 -42.55 -47.30 -19.81
CA ASN A 327 -43.03 -47.48 -18.42
C ASN A 327 -42.06 -47.60 -17.22
N SER A 328 -42.30 -46.66 -16.29
CA SER A 328 -42.49 -46.84 -14.84
C SER A 328 -41.29 -47.22 -13.94
N GLY A 329 -41.20 -46.48 -12.82
CA GLY A 329 -41.01 -47.11 -11.50
C GLY A 329 -39.65 -46.92 -10.84
N SER A 330 -39.61 -45.97 -9.89
CA SER A 330 -39.00 -46.06 -8.55
C SER A 330 -37.95 -47.14 -8.26
N THR A 331 -36.82 -46.76 -7.67
CA THR A 331 -36.47 -47.01 -6.24
C THR A 331 -34.99 -46.69 -5.97
N LEU A 332 -34.73 -46.10 -4.81
CA LEU A 332 -33.42 -46.04 -4.15
C LEU A 332 -33.00 -47.45 -3.69
N PRO A 333 -31.69 -47.67 -3.45
CA PRO A 333 -31.35 -47.96 -2.06
C PRO A 333 -30.06 -47.30 -1.56
N ILE A 334 -30.09 -47.11 -0.24
CA ILE A 334 -29.00 -46.77 0.66
C ILE A 334 -28.12 -48.00 0.87
N SER A 335 -26.80 -47.84 0.92
CA SER A 335 -25.95 -48.73 1.72
C SER A 335 -24.67 -48.03 2.19
N ASN A 336 -24.58 -47.85 3.51
CA ASN A 336 -23.36 -47.64 4.28
C ASN A 336 -22.32 -48.74 4.00
N SER A 337 -21.03 -48.39 4.07
CA SER A 337 -19.98 -49.31 4.53
C SER A 337 -18.78 -48.56 5.12
N LEU A 338 -18.24 -49.19 6.16
CA LEU A 338 -17.32 -48.68 7.16
C LEU A 338 -15.87 -48.47 6.69
N LEU A 339 -15.25 -47.48 7.33
CA LEU A 339 -13.95 -47.51 8.05
C LEU A 339 -12.82 -48.43 7.55
N LEU A 340 -11.66 -47.84 7.25
CA LEU A 340 -10.36 -48.46 7.50
C LEU A 340 -9.32 -47.38 7.86
N ILE A 341 -8.80 -47.50 9.08
CA ILE A 341 -7.72 -46.74 9.68
C ILE A 341 -6.41 -47.44 9.33
N THR A 342 -5.39 -46.70 8.87
CA THR A 342 -4.00 -47.13 9.00
C THR A 342 -3.11 -45.97 9.44
N LEU A 343 -2.42 -46.23 10.55
CA LEU A 343 -1.46 -45.44 11.29
C LEU A 343 -0.07 -45.54 10.65
N PHE A 344 0.69 -44.44 10.57
CA PHE A 344 2.16 -44.47 10.60
C PHE A 344 2.71 -43.19 11.21
N LEU A 345 3.58 -43.34 12.20
CA LEU A 345 4.28 -42.26 12.89
C LEU A 345 5.76 -42.66 13.10
N VAL A 346 6.62 -41.64 13.17
CA VAL A 346 7.94 -41.53 13.84
C VAL A 346 9.20 -41.36 12.95
N LEU A 347 9.62 -40.09 12.80
CA LEU A 347 10.91 -39.40 13.13
C LEU A 347 12.27 -39.96 12.59
N PHE A 348 13.37 -39.22 12.31
CA PHE A 348 13.89 -37.90 12.72
C PHE A 348 15.01 -37.40 11.74
N LEU A 349 15.17 -36.07 11.61
CA LEU A 349 16.36 -35.21 11.39
C LEU A 349 17.52 -35.61 10.45
N ARG A 350 17.86 -34.70 9.50
CA ARG A 350 19.23 -34.17 9.35
C ARG A 350 19.28 -32.84 8.57
N SER A 351 19.98 -31.89 9.17
CA SER A 351 20.31 -30.56 8.66
C SER A 351 21.20 -30.63 7.41
N SER A 352 20.95 -29.77 6.43
CA SER A 352 21.94 -29.42 5.40
C SER A 352 21.72 -27.97 4.98
N VAL A 353 22.70 -27.15 5.35
CA VAL A 353 22.86 -25.76 4.98
C VAL A 353 23.04 -25.69 3.46
N PHE A 354 22.08 -25.13 2.74
CA PHE A 354 22.25 -24.71 1.35
C PHE A 354 22.44 -23.19 1.31
N ARG A 355 23.69 -22.80 1.05
CA ARG A 355 24.12 -21.42 0.80
C ARG A 355 23.77 -21.12 -0.65
N MET A 356 22.64 -20.44 -0.90
CA MET A 356 22.37 -19.86 -2.22
C MET A 356 23.06 -18.49 -2.29
N ASN A 357 24.05 -18.39 -3.18
CA ASN A 357 24.57 -17.13 -3.67
C ASN A 357 23.46 -16.40 -4.42
N THR A 358 23.09 -15.20 -3.99
CA THR A 358 22.32 -14.25 -4.78
C THR A 358 23.26 -13.46 -5.70
N PRO A 359 22.98 -13.36 -7.01
CA PRO A 359 23.64 -12.38 -7.86
C PRO A 359 22.99 -10.99 -7.69
N SER A 360 23.85 -10.01 -7.42
CA SER A 360 23.83 -8.60 -7.82
C SER A 360 22.54 -7.93 -8.33
N SER A 361 22.29 -6.77 -7.71
CA SER A 361 21.67 -5.56 -8.28
C SER A 361 20.15 -5.57 -8.50
N SER A 362 19.41 -5.27 -7.43
CA SER A 362 18.04 -4.73 -7.52
C SER A 362 18.11 -3.22 -7.33
N CYS A 363 17.55 -2.47 -8.28
CA CYS A 363 17.32 -1.04 -8.16
C CYS A 363 16.22 -0.86 -7.10
N VAL A 364 16.64 -0.64 -5.86
CA VAL A 364 15.74 -0.18 -4.82
C VAL A 364 15.58 1.31 -5.03
N VAL A 365 14.35 1.80 -5.20
CA VAL A 365 14.08 3.24 -5.08
C VAL A 365 14.18 3.56 -3.59
N TYR A 366 15.41 3.77 -3.12
CA TYR A 366 15.69 4.69 -2.05
C TYR A 366 16.10 5.99 -2.72
N THR A 367 15.35 7.05 -2.48
CA THR A 367 15.95 8.38 -2.42
C THR A 367 16.91 8.36 -1.23
N ASN A 368 18.15 7.92 -1.45
CA ASN A 368 19.22 8.05 -0.45
C ASN A 368 19.37 9.54 -0.12
N TRP A 369 19.01 9.92 1.11
CA TRP A 369 19.17 11.27 1.65
C TRP A 369 20.19 11.33 2.81
N ASP A 370 21.22 10.48 2.76
CA ASP A 370 22.29 10.47 3.78
C ASP A 370 23.70 10.85 3.27
N ASP A 371 23.88 11.25 2.00
CA ASP A 371 25.20 11.70 1.49
C ASP A 371 25.38 13.23 1.50
N ALA A 372 25.06 13.86 2.63
CA ALA A 372 25.43 15.26 2.87
C ALA A 372 26.01 15.53 4.26
N PHE A 373 26.67 14.56 4.89
CA PHE A 373 27.45 14.84 6.11
C PHE A 373 28.73 13.98 6.18
N GLU A 374 29.81 14.44 5.54
CA GLU A 374 31.15 14.27 6.10
C GLU A 374 32.13 15.38 5.67
N SER A 375 32.33 16.30 6.61
CA SER A 375 33.56 17.01 7.00
C SER A 375 34.57 17.53 5.95
N SER A 376 34.83 18.84 6.04
CA SER A 376 36.22 19.31 6.21
C SER A 376 36.28 20.55 7.12
N PRO A 377 37.32 20.73 7.96
CA PRO A 377 37.30 21.64 9.09
C PRO A 377 37.99 22.98 8.80
N ARG A 378 37.52 24.07 9.44
CA ARG A 378 38.30 25.02 10.26
C ARG A 378 37.54 26.33 10.51
N GLY A 379 37.30 26.59 11.80
CA GLY A 379 37.67 27.86 12.42
C GLY A 379 36.59 28.94 12.58
N GLY A 380 36.29 29.26 13.85
CA GLY A 380 36.32 30.67 14.28
C GLY A 380 35.00 31.36 14.64
N THR A 381 34.63 31.22 15.91
CA THR A 381 34.18 32.29 16.84
C THR A 381 32.84 33.03 16.67
N SER A 382 32.15 33.06 17.82
CA SER A 382 31.26 34.10 18.39
C SER A 382 29.84 34.31 17.85
N ALA A 383 28.86 33.90 18.68
CA ALA A 383 27.55 34.55 18.86
C ALA A 383 27.71 35.84 19.72
N PRO A 384 26.67 36.66 20.06
CA PRO A 384 25.20 36.56 19.83
C PRO A 384 24.56 37.96 19.49
N PRO A 385 23.30 38.33 19.87
CA PRO A 385 21.93 37.77 19.72
C PRO A 385 20.94 38.74 19.00
N TYR A 386 19.61 38.51 19.13
CA TYR A 386 18.40 39.30 18.77
C TYR A 386 17.66 38.81 17.50
N ALA A 387 16.34 38.71 17.38
CA ALA A 387 15.21 38.98 18.27
C ALA A 387 13.94 38.27 17.75
N SER A 388 12.97 38.13 18.66
CA SER A 388 11.59 37.66 18.53
C SER A 388 10.74 38.41 17.48
N CYS A 389 9.79 37.71 16.84
CA CYS A 389 8.53 38.32 16.41
C CYS A 389 7.39 37.29 16.41
N ILE A 390 6.48 37.50 17.36
CA ILE A 390 5.11 36.98 17.44
C ILE A 390 4.25 37.83 16.51
N MET A 391 3.33 37.23 15.76
CA MET A 391 2.06 37.91 15.47
C MET A 391 0.88 36.93 15.51
N HIS A 392 -0.03 37.23 16.42
CA HIS A 392 -1.42 36.81 16.40
C HIS A 392 -2.16 37.56 15.31
N HIS A 393 -2.97 36.86 14.51
CA HIS A 393 -4.43 36.96 14.53
C HIS A 393 -5.07 35.83 13.74
#